data_AF-A0A660YPP1-F1
#
_entry.id   AF-A0A660YPP1-F1
#
_cell.length_a   1.000
_cell.length_b   1.000
_cell.length_c   1.000
_cell.angle_alpha   90.00
_cell.angle_beta   90.00
_cell.angle_gamma   90.00
#
_symmetry.space_group_name_H-M   'P 1'
#
loop_
_entity.id
_entity.type
_entity.pdbx_description
1 polymer ?
#
loop_
_entity_poly.entity_id
_entity_poly.type
_entity_poly.pdbx_seq_one_letter_code
_entity_poly.pdbx_strand_id
1 'polypeptide(L)'
;MRASIFDIQARLVMRILPVIAKEQHFALKGGTAINFFYRNMPRLSVDIDLTYLPVENRGSTLKNISNFLCGIYGAIKNQIIDSEFFYKKDKSKGLTYT
;
A
#
# COMPACT_ATOMS: atom_id res chain seq x y z
N MET A 1 -21.22 1.94 20.46
CA MET A 1 -19.77 1.65 20.59
C MET A 1 -19.01 2.80 19.93
N ARG A 2 -18.06 3.45 20.62
CA ARG A 2 -17.18 4.43 19.95
C ARG A 2 -16.25 3.67 19.01
N ALA A 3 -16.06 4.17 17.79
CA ALA A 3 -15.10 3.58 16.86
C ALA A 3 -13.69 3.67 17.47
N SER A 4 -12.99 2.54 17.50
CA SER A 4 -11.58 2.48 17.88
C SER A 4 -10.70 3.12 16.80
N ILE A 5 -9.45 3.41 17.15
CA ILE A 5 -8.45 3.83 16.16
C ILE A 5 -8.28 2.78 15.04
N PHE A 6 -8.41 1.49 15.36
CA PHE A 6 -8.31 0.41 14.40
C PHE A 6 -9.50 0.38 13.42
N ASP A 7 -10.69 0.82 13.84
CA ASP A 7 -11.83 0.96 12.93
C ASP A 7 -11.60 2.10 11.91
N ILE A 8 -10.94 3.18 12.34
CA ILE A 8 -10.55 4.29 11.45
C ILE A 8 -9.50 3.81 10.44
N GLN A 9 -8.49 3.08 10.90
CA GLN A 9 -7.45 2.50 10.05
C GLN A 9 -8.01 1.49 9.05
N ALA A 10 -8.89 0.58 9.49
CA ALA A 10 -9.52 -0.39 8.60
C ALA A 10 -10.37 0.29 7.51
N ARG A 11 -11.12 1.35 7.87
CA ARG A 11 -11.84 2.18 6.87
C ARG A 11 -10.89 2.86 5.89
N LEU A 12 -9.74 3.35 6.35
CA LEU A 12 -8.73 3.93 5.48
C LEU A 12 -8.18 2.88 4.49
N VAL A 13 -7.86 1.67 4.95
CA VAL A 13 -7.41 0.56 4.08
C VAL A 13 -8.45 0.24 3.02
N MET A 14 -9.73 0.16 3.38
CA MET A 14 -10.81 -0.09 2.40
C MET A 14 -10.91 1.00 1.31
N ARG A 15 -10.55 2.24 1.63
CA ARG A 15 -10.50 3.34 0.66
C ARG A 15 -9.24 3.30 -0.22
N ILE A 16 -8.12 2.83 0.32
CA ILE A 16 -6.82 2.77 -0.35
C ILE A 16 -6.71 1.55 -1.28
N LEU A 17 -7.25 0.39 -0.88
CA LEU A 17 -7.10 -0.87 -1.63
C LEU A 17 -7.53 -0.77 -3.11
N PRO A 18 -8.65 -0.12 -3.49
CA PRO A 18 -9.03 0.04 -4.89
C PRO A 18 -8.05 0.89 -5.71
N VAL A 19 -7.31 1.79 -5.05
CA VAL A 19 -6.26 2.59 -5.70
C VAL A 19 -5.05 1.71 -5.98
N ILE A 20 -4.63 0.94 -4.98
CA ILE A 20 -3.51 -0.01 -5.11
C ILE A 20 -3.81 -1.08 -6.15
N ALA A 21 -5.04 -1.59 -6.21
CA ALA A 21 -5.46 -2.64 -7.15
C ALA A 21 -5.33 -2.24 -8.64
N LYS A 22 -5.19 -0.95 -8.95
CA LYS A 22 -4.93 -0.49 -10.32
C LYS A 22 -3.48 -0.73 -10.74
N GLU A 23 -2.55 -0.83 -9.79
CA GLU A 23 -1.14 -1.07 -10.06
C GLU A 23 -0.87 -2.57 -10.23
N GLN A 24 -0.85 -3.02 -11.49
CA GLN A 24 -0.74 -4.45 -11.84
C GLN A 24 0.63 -5.06 -11.55
N HIS A 25 1.65 -4.24 -11.25
CA HIS A 25 3.00 -4.74 -10.93
C HIS A 25 3.10 -5.30 -9.50
N PHE A 26 2.07 -5.14 -8.67
CA PHE A 26 2.01 -5.66 -7.32
C PHE A 26 0.86 -6.64 -7.11
N ALA A 27 1.11 -7.72 -6.38
CA ALA A 27 0.08 -8.56 -5.79
C ALA A 27 -0.09 -8.28 -4.30
N LEU A 28 -1.34 -8.20 -3.85
CA LEU A 28 -1.68 -8.17 -2.43
C LEU A 28 -1.43 -9.55 -1.81
N LYS A 29 -0.74 -9.61 -0.67
CA LYS A 29 -0.49 -10.86 0.07
C LYS A 29 -0.78 -10.73 1.56
N GLY A 30 -0.42 -11.78 2.30
CA GLY A 30 -0.41 -11.78 3.76
C GLY A 30 -1.80 -11.90 4.38
N GLY A 31 -1.87 -11.56 5.66
CA GLY A 31 -3.09 -11.71 6.45
C GLY A 31 -4.26 -10.88 5.90
N THR A 32 -3.99 -9.70 5.36
CA THR A 32 -5.01 -8.79 4.82
C THR A 32 -5.64 -9.34 3.55
N ALA A 33 -4.84 -9.89 2.62
CA ALA A 33 -5.36 -10.58 1.44
C ALA A 33 -6.31 -11.71 1.84
N ILE A 34 -5.87 -12.53 2.80
CA ILE A 34 -6.66 -13.66 3.30
C ILE A 34 -7.96 -13.16 3.94
N ASN A 35 -7.90 -12.13 4.79
CA ASN A 35 -9.05 -11.64 5.54
C ASN A 35 -10.15 -11.04 4.65
N PHE A 36 -9.76 -10.33 3.59
CA PHE A 36 -10.72 -9.59 2.76
C PHE A 36 -11.20 -10.37 1.53
N PHE A 37 -10.36 -11.23 0.95
CA PHE A 37 -10.67 -11.85 -0.34
C PHE A 37 -10.81 -13.37 -0.30
N TYR A 38 -10.28 -14.04 0.73
CA TYR A 38 -10.29 -15.51 0.79
C TYR A 38 -11.15 -16.08 1.91
N ARG A 39 -11.04 -15.54 3.12
CA ARG A 39 -11.70 -16.04 4.32
C ARG A 39 -12.12 -14.91 5.24
N ASN A 40 -13.41 -14.84 5.54
CA ASN A 40 -13.93 -13.97 6.59
C ASN A 40 -13.40 -14.42 7.95
N MET A 41 -12.46 -13.68 8.54
CA MET A 41 -11.94 -13.95 9.88
C MET A 41 -12.46 -12.88 10.85
N PRO A 42 -12.77 -13.23 12.12
CA PRO A 42 -13.27 -12.28 13.11
C PRO A 42 -12.15 -11.38 13.66
N ARG A 43 -11.43 -10.68 12.78
CA ARG A 43 -10.34 -9.76 13.13
C ARG A 43 -10.27 -8.57 12.17
N LEU A 44 -9.78 -7.43 12.67
CA LEU A 44 -9.41 -6.31 11.81
C LEU A 44 -8.08 -6.59 11.10
N SER A 45 -7.95 -6.09 9.88
CA SER A 45 -6.70 -6.09 9.12
C SER A 45 -6.41 -4.65 8.68
N VAL A 46 -5.25 -4.14 9.07
CA VAL A 46 -4.87 -2.72 8.88
C VAL A 46 -3.57 -2.54 8.08
N ASP A 47 -2.82 -3.62 7.85
CA ASP A 47 -1.57 -3.61 7.08
C ASP A 47 -1.81 -3.99 5.62
N ILE A 48 -1.02 -3.47 4.71
CA ILE A 48 -1.06 -3.83 3.28
C ILE A 48 0.31 -4.38 2.89
N ASP A 49 0.38 -5.69 2.66
CA ASP A 49 1.58 -6.34 2.13
C ASP A 49 1.49 -6.50 0.63
N LEU A 50 2.46 -5.92 -0.10
CA LEU A 50 2.57 -6.04 -1.56
C LEU A 50 3.77 -6.89 -1.96
N THR A 51 3.63 -7.63 -3.06
CA THR A 51 4.69 -8.41 -3.70
C THR A 51 4.91 -7.89 -5.11
N TYR A 52 6.13 -7.47 -5.42
CA TYR A 52 6.51 -7.09 -6.78
C TYR A 52 6.52 -8.33 -7.68
N LEU A 53 5.79 -8.28 -8.78
CA LEU A 53 5.58 -9.43 -9.67
C LEU A 53 6.65 -9.59 -10.76
N PRO A 54 7.15 -8.51 -11.40
CA PRO A 54 8.16 -8.66 -12.43
C PRO A 54 9.47 -9.26 -11.91
N VAL A 55 10.03 -10.18 -12.68
CA VAL A 55 11.34 -10.80 -12.41
C VAL A 55 12.38 -10.10 -13.28
N GLU A 56 13.25 -9.32 -12.64
CA GLU A 56 14.29 -8.55 -13.32
C GLU A 56 15.53 -8.39 -12.43
N ASN A 57 16.59 -7.78 -12.97
CA ASN A 57 17.79 -7.54 -12.18
C ASN A 57 17.50 -6.61 -10.98
N ARG A 58 18.33 -6.71 -9.94
CA ARG A 58 18.15 -5.94 -8.69
C ARG A 58 18.06 -4.43 -8.91
N GLY A 59 18.85 -3.88 -9.83
CA GLY A 59 18.87 -2.44 -10.12
C GLY A 59 17.53 -1.97 -10.67
N SER A 60 17.02 -2.67 -11.68
CA SER A 60 15.72 -2.36 -12.28
C SER A 60 14.56 -2.63 -11.30
N THR A 61 14.61 -3.74 -10.55
CA THR A 61 13.60 -4.08 -9.53
C THR A 61 13.42 -2.95 -8.52
N LEU A 62 14.51 -2.49 -7.91
CA LEU A 62 14.43 -1.44 -6.88
C LEU A 62 13.94 -0.10 -7.46
N LYS A 63 14.37 0.25 -8.67
CA LYS A 63 13.93 1.47 -9.36
C LYS A 63 12.43 1.41 -9.65
N ASN A 64 11.96 0.29 -10.21
CA ASN A 64 10.57 0.12 -10.60
C ASN A 64 9.63 0.06 -9.39
N ILE A 65 9.99 -0.67 -8.34
CA ILE A 65 9.24 -0.67 -7.06
C ILE A 65 9.04 0.77 -6.58
N SER A 66 10.11 1.57 -6.54
CA SER A 66 10.03 2.94 -6.05
C SER A 66 9.15 3.83 -6.94
N ASN A 67 9.24 3.67 -8.26
CA ASN A 67 8.43 4.43 -9.21
C ASN A 67 6.94 4.10 -9.09
N PHE A 68 6.58 2.81 -9.03
CA PHE A 68 5.18 2.39 -8.90
C PHE A 68 4.59 2.77 -7.54
N LEU A 69 5.36 2.65 -6.46
CA LEU A 69 4.94 3.16 -5.14
C LEU A 69 4.71 4.68 -5.15
N CYS A 70 5.54 5.45 -5.88
CA CYS A 70 5.33 6.89 -6.06
C CYS A 70 4.04 7.19 -6.85
N GLY A 71 3.76 6.40 -7.89
CA GLY A 71 2.50 6.49 -8.65
C GLY A 71 1.28 6.22 -7.79
N ILE A 72 1.30 5.14 -7.00
CA ILE A 72 0.26 4.82 -6.01
C ILE A 72 0.09 5.98 -5.02
N TYR A 73 1.19 6.51 -4.49
CA TYR A 73 1.17 7.64 -3.56
C TYR A 73 0.45 8.86 -4.17
N GLY A 74 0.80 9.24 -5.40
CA GLY A 74 0.14 10.35 -6.10
C GLY A 74 -1.35 10.10 -6.29
N ALA A 75 -1.74 8.87 -6.64
CA ALA A 75 -3.14 8.50 -6.83
C ALA A 75 -3.94 8.55 -5.51
N ILE A 76 -3.38 8.06 -4.40
CA ILE A 76 -4.06 8.11 -3.09
C ILE A 76 -4.23 9.56 -2.64
N LYS A 77 -3.21 10.40 -2.78
CA LYS A 77 -3.27 11.82 -2.42
C LYS A 77 -4.37 12.56 -3.16
N ASN A 78 -4.59 12.24 -4.44
CA ASN A 78 -5.65 12.85 -5.24
C ASN A 78 -7.06 12.36 -4.87
N GLN A 79 -7.18 11.15 -4.32
CA GLN A 79 -8.48 10.53 -4.03
C GLN A 79 -8.91 10.67 -2.56
N ILE A 80 -7.96 10.84 -1.63
CA ILE A 80 -8.21 10.94 -0.19
C ILE A 80 -7.72 12.30 0.32
N ILE A 81 -8.58 13.30 0.16
CA ILE A 81 -8.28 14.72 0.41
C ILE A 81 -7.96 15.00 1.90
N ASP A 82 -8.62 14.30 2.82
CA ASP A 82 -8.43 14.46 4.28
C ASP A 82 -7.41 13.48 4.88
N SER A 83 -6.31 13.21 4.19
CA SER A 83 -5.27 12.29 4.70
C SER A 83 -3.89 12.93 4.79
N GLU A 84 -3.23 12.65 5.92
CA GLU A 84 -1.82 12.98 6.13
C GLU A 84 -0.95 11.80 5.73
N PHE A 85 0.12 12.09 5.01
CA PHE A 85 1.05 11.08 4.51
C PHE A 85 2.44 11.29 5.10
N PHE A 86 3.00 10.23 5.66
CA PHE A 86 4.36 10.22 6.19
C PHE A 86 5.23 9.29 5.34
N TYR A 87 6.01 9.86 4.42
CA TYR A 87 7.02 9.09 3.70
C TYR A 87 8.26 8.94 4.59
N LYS A 88 8.46 7.74 5.14
CA LYS A 88 9.70 7.43 5.84
C LYS A 88 10.77 7.06 4.82
N LYS A 89 11.63 8.03 4.47
CA LYS A 89 12.84 7.74 3.68
C LYS A 89 13.64 6.64 4.38
N ASP A 90 13.96 5.59 3.64
CA ASP A 90 15.01 4.66 4.05
C ASP A 90 16.33 5.45 4.07
N LYS A 91 16.96 5.55 5.25
CA LYS A 91 18.23 6.27 5.42
C LYS A 91 19.39 5.61 4.65
N SER A 92 19.19 4.42 4.11
CA SER A 92 20.24 3.66 3.43
C SER A 92 20.50 4.06 1.97
N LYS A 93 19.62 4.82 1.30
CA LYS A 93 19.85 5.25 -0.09
C LYS A 93 19.26 6.62 -0.43
N GLY A 94 20.15 7.55 -0.81
CA GLY A 94 19.80 8.81 -1.43
C GLY A 94 19.02 8.58 -2.73
N LEU A 95 17.69 8.61 -2.65
CA LEU A 95 16.82 8.82 -3.78
C LEU A 95 16.44 10.31 -3.79
N THR A 96 17.11 11.05 -4.64
CA THR A 96 16.69 12.36 -5.16
C THR A 96 15.66 12.10 -6.24
N TYR A 97 14.46 12.64 -6.07
CA TYR A 97 13.49 12.79 -7.15
C TYR A 97 13.52 14.26 -7.54
N THR A 98 13.90 14.53 -8.78
CA THR A 98 13.63 15.80 -9.46
C THR A 98 12.15 15.93 -9.77
#